data_AF-A0AA97G898-F1
#
_entry.id   AF-A0AA97G898-F1
#
_cell.length_a   1.000
_cell.length_b   1.000
_cell.length_c   1.000
_cell.angle_alpha   90.00
_cell.angle_beta   90.00
_cell.angle_gamma   90.00
#
_symmetry.space_group_name_H-M   'P 1'
#
loop_
_entity.id
_entity.type
_entity.pdbx_description
1 polymer ?
#
loop_
_entity_poly.entity_id
_entity_poly.type
_entity_poly.pdbx_seq_one_letter_code
_entity_poly.pdbx_strand_id
1 'polypeptide(L)'
;MMNIFDELLHRLGSKTRIRSLFKDVGMDEMERIINRLNEVLEEKNQEKEAADIKRKQKLQSVEEIKKVMEAKGLSMSDLNLLQEVGKEGKRKRNVSKHNFEFQTNSGDTVRWFGSTTGRLPKDFQDYLDRTGKKRIECVVESE
;
A
#
# COMPACT_ATOMS: atom_id res chain seq x y z
N MET A 1 -7.91 24.38 18.14
CA MET A 1 -6.55 24.69 17.64
C MET A 1 -6.71 24.96 16.16
N MET A 2 -6.31 26.13 15.66
CA MET A 2 -6.48 26.49 14.25
C MET A 2 -5.47 25.68 13.42
N ASN A 3 -5.89 25.13 12.27
CA ASN A 3 -4.97 24.45 11.36
C ASN A 3 -4.00 25.50 10.77
N ILE A 4 -2.75 25.10 10.53
CA ILE A 4 -1.70 25.97 9.97
C ILE A 4 -2.17 26.62 8.67
N PHE A 5 -2.91 25.88 7.84
CA PHE A 5 -3.49 26.40 6.61
C PHE A 5 -4.46 27.57 6.86
N ASP A 6 -5.38 27.40 7.81
CA ASP A 6 -6.36 28.43 8.15
C ASP A 6 -5.68 29.65 8.77
N GLU A 7 -4.63 29.44 9.57
CA GLU A 7 -3.83 30.53 10.12
C GLU A 7 -3.11 31.34 9.03
N LEU A 8 -2.51 30.66 8.04
CA LEU A 8 -1.85 31.31 6.90
C LEU A 8 -2.85 32.13 6.09
N LEU A 9 -4.03 31.58 5.78
CA LEU A 9 -5.09 32.32 5.08
C LEU A 9 -5.59 33.50 5.90
N HIS A 10 -5.72 33.34 7.21
CA HIS A 10 -6.15 34.43 8.08
C HIS A 10 -5.15 35.60 8.08
N ARG A 11 -3.84 35.30 8.12
CA ARG A 11 -2.76 36.30 8.19
C ARG A 11 -2.45 36.94 6.83
N LEU A 12 -2.38 36.13 5.77
CA LEU A 12 -1.96 36.54 4.43
C LEU A 12 -3.12 36.78 3.46
N GLY A 13 -4.37 36.44 3.82
CA GLY A 13 -5.53 36.61 2.94
C GLY A 13 -6.05 38.05 2.79
N SER A 14 -5.47 39.03 3.50
CA SER A 14 -5.90 40.44 3.44
C SER A 14 -4.72 41.39 3.37
N LYS A 15 -4.77 42.34 2.43
CA LYS A 15 -3.76 43.40 2.24
C LYS A 15 -3.52 44.20 3.53
N THR A 16 -4.57 44.51 4.30
CA THR A 16 -4.44 45.28 5.54
C THR A 16 -3.67 44.50 6.61
N ARG A 17 -3.92 43.18 6.71
CA ARG A 17 -3.22 42.30 7.66
C ARG A 17 -1.77 42.08 7.25
N ILE A 18 -1.51 41.85 5.97
CA ILE A 18 -0.15 41.80 5.42
C ILE A 18 0.60 43.09 5.75
N ARG A 19 0.00 44.25 5.48
CA ARG A 19 0.64 45.55 5.77
C ARG A 19 1.00 45.70 7.25
N SER A 20 0.13 45.24 8.16
CA SER A 20 0.40 45.23 9.60
C SER A 20 1.52 44.26 9.97
N LEU A 21 1.54 43.07 9.36
CA LEU A 21 2.50 42.00 9.61
C LEU A 21 3.92 42.37 9.17
N PHE A 22 4.04 43.09 8.05
CA PHE A 22 5.31 43.48 7.43
C PHE A 22 5.71 44.93 7.71
N LYS A 23 5.05 45.62 8.66
CA LYS A 23 5.24 47.04 8.92
C LYS A 23 6.69 47.42 9.28
N ASP A 24 7.41 46.50 9.91
CA ASP A 24 8.79 46.67 10.40
C ASP A 24 9.82 45.94 9.52
N VAL A 25 9.41 45.40 8.36
CA VAL A 25 10.29 44.64 7.45
C VAL A 25 10.81 45.57 6.36
N GLY A 26 12.11 45.53 6.08
CA GLY A 26 12.74 46.34 5.03
C GLY A 26 12.35 45.88 3.63
N MET A 27 12.52 46.77 2.64
CA MET A 27 12.17 46.48 1.24
C MET A 27 12.94 45.27 0.68
N ASP A 28 14.25 45.20 0.93
CA ASP A 28 15.10 44.07 0.49
C ASP A 28 14.64 42.71 1.05
N GLU A 29 14.18 42.70 2.31
CA GLU A 29 13.70 41.49 2.97
C GLU A 29 12.33 41.09 2.40
N MET A 30 11.46 42.05 2.10
CA MET A 30 10.19 41.78 1.42
C MET A 30 10.43 41.19 0.03
N GLU A 31 11.36 41.73 -0.75
CA GLU A 31 11.71 41.20 -2.07
C GLU A 31 12.22 39.75 -1.98
N ARG A 32 13.10 39.46 -1.01
CA ARG A 32 13.57 38.08 -0.76
C ARG A 32 12.43 37.13 -0.42
N ILE A 33 11.47 37.56 0.39
CA ILE A 33 10.31 36.73 0.76
C ILE A 33 9.41 36.49 -0.45
N ILE A 34 9.18 37.52 -1.27
CA ILE A 34 8.40 37.41 -2.51
C ILE A 34 9.07 36.43 -3.47
N ASN A 35 10.39 36.51 -3.65
CA ASN A 35 11.12 35.60 -4.54
C ASN A 35 10.96 34.14 -4.09
N ARG A 36 11.11 33.85 -2.80
CA ARG A 36 10.89 32.49 -2.27
C ARG A 36 9.46 31.99 -2.46
N LEU A 37 8.46 32.87 -2.30
CA LEU A 37 7.07 32.50 -2.54
C LEU A 37 6.80 32.23 -4.03
N ASN A 38 7.45 32.97 -4.93
CA ASN A 38 7.37 32.74 -6.37
C ASN A 38 8.04 31.43 -6.77
N GLU A 39 9.21 31.10 -6.21
CA GLU A 39 9.88 29.80 -6.42
C GLU A 39 8.95 28.64 -6.03
N VAL A 40 8.36 28.68 -4.82
CA VAL A 40 7.41 27.66 -4.36
C VAL A 40 6.16 27.60 -5.25
N LEU A 41 5.68 28.73 -5.75
CA LEU A 41 4.55 28.76 -6.68
C LEU A 41 4.90 28.13 -8.03
N GLU A 42 6.10 28.38 -8.53
CA GLU A 42 6.60 27.80 -9.77
C GLU A 42 6.71 26.28 -9.67
N GLU A 43 7.29 25.77 -8.58
CA GLU A 43 7.36 24.33 -8.30
C GLU A 43 5.97 23.68 -8.36
N LYS A 44 4.97 24.29 -7.70
CA LYS A 44 3.58 23.78 -7.74
C LYS A 44 2.95 23.81 -9.13
N ASN A 45 3.27 24.83 -9.94
CA ASN A 45 2.77 24.90 -11.31
C ASN A 45 3.42 23.81 -12.18
N GLN A 46 4.72 23.58 -12.04
CA GLN A 46 5.42 22.51 -12.75
C GLN A 46 4.88 21.12 -12.36
N GLU A 47 4.61 20.87 -11.08
CA GLU A 47 3.97 19.63 -10.63
C GLU A 47 2.59 19.43 -11.26
N LYS A 48 1.78 20.50 -11.30
CA LYS A 48 0.46 20.46 -11.93
C LYS A 48 0.55 20.20 -13.43
N GLU A 49 1.46 20.88 -14.12
CA GLU A 49 1.67 20.70 -15.55
C GLU A 49 2.17 19.29 -15.87
N ALA A 50 3.10 18.73 -15.09
CA ALA A 50 3.55 17.36 -15.23
C ALA A 50 2.40 16.35 -15.04
N ALA A 51 1.52 16.59 -14.06
CA ALA A 51 0.32 15.77 -13.85
C ALA A 51 -0.65 15.87 -15.03
N ASP A 52 -0.86 17.07 -15.58
CA ASP A 52 -1.73 17.31 -16.73
C ASP A 52 -1.15 16.69 -18.03
N ILE A 53 0.16 16.77 -18.24
CA ILE A 53 0.86 16.10 -19.36
C ILE A 53 0.67 14.59 -19.25
N LYS A 54 0.92 13.99 -18.07
CA LYS A 54 0.74 12.56 -17.84
C LYS A 54 -0.71 12.12 -18.09
N ARG A 55 -1.68 12.95 -17.69
CA ARG A 55 -3.10 12.70 -17.96
C ARG A 55 -3.40 12.75 -19.45
N LYS A 56 -2.88 13.75 -20.17
CA LYS A 56 -3.06 13.88 -21.63
C LYS A 56 -2.43 12.70 -22.38
N GLN A 57 -1.20 12.33 -22.03
CA GLN A 57 -0.52 11.16 -22.59
C GLN A 57 -1.33 9.88 -22.36
N LYS A 58 -1.83 9.66 -21.14
CA LYS A 58 -2.69 8.51 -20.85
C LYS A 58 -3.96 8.49 -21.71
N LEU A 59 -4.61 9.64 -21.89
CA LEU A 59 -5.80 9.75 -22.73
C LEU A 59 -5.48 9.49 -24.21
N GLN A 60 -4.35 10.01 -24.71
CA GLN A 60 -3.87 9.73 -26.08
C GLN A 60 -3.60 8.25 -26.28
N SER A 61 -2.88 7.60 -25.36
CA SER A 61 -2.61 6.16 -25.43
C SER A 61 -3.89 5.33 -25.39
N VAL A 62 -4.88 5.71 -24.58
CA VAL A 62 -6.19 5.03 -24.56
C VAL A 62 -6.90 5.16 -25.91
N GLU A 63 -6.88 6.35 -26.51
CA GLU A 63 -7.50 6.58 -27.82
C GLU A 63 -6.78 5.81 -28.94
N GLU A 64 -5.44 5.76 -28.91
CA GLU A 64 -4.65 4.94 -29.84
C GLU A 64 -4.99 3.46 -29.71
N ILE A 65 -5.02 2.93 -28.48
CA ILE A 65 -5.38 1.53 -28.22
C ILE A 65 -6.80 1.25 -28.73
N LYS A 66 -7.74 2.16 -28.48
CA LYS A 66 -9.12 2.04 -28.97
C LYS A 66 -9.17 1.92 -30.49
N LYS A 67 -8.45 2.78 -31.22
CA LYS A 67 -8.36 2.70 -32.70
C LYS A 67 -7.75 1.39 -33.19
N VAL A 68 -6.69 0.91 -32.53
CA VAL A 68 -6.06 -0.39 -32.86
C VAL A 68 -7.02 -1.55 -32.62
N MET A 69 -7.79 -1.50 -31.52
CA MET A 69 -8.81 -2.51 -31.21
C MET A 69 -9.92 -2.52 -32.26
N GLU A 70 -10.47 -1.35 -32.60
CA GLU A 70 -11.48 -1.21 -33.65
C GLU A 70 -10.98 -1.74 -35.00
N ALA A 71 -9.73 -1.42 -35.38
CA ALA A 71 -9.11 -1.91 -36.62
C ALA A 71 -8.95 -3.44 -36.64
N LYS A 72 -8.82 -4.08 -35.47
CA LYS A 72 -8.76 -5.54 -35.33
C LYS A 72 -10.13 -6.18 -35.09
N GLY A 73 -11.21 -5.40 -35.12
CA GLY A 73 -12.57 -5.88 -34.86
C GLY A 73 -12.80 -6.32 -33.42
N LEU A 74 -11.98 -5.84 -32.47
CA LEU A 74 -12.07 -6.16 -31.06
C LEU A 74 -12.87 -5.08 -30.31
N SER A 75 -13.78 -5.52 -29.46
CA SER A 75 -14.57 -4.67 -28.58
C SER A 75 -14.00 -4.62 -27.16
N MET A 76 -14.45 -3.65 -26.35
CA MET A 76 -14.12 -3.60 -24.92
C MET A 76 -14.55 -4.86 -24.17
N SER A 77 -15.60 -5.55 -24.64
CA SER A 77 -16.07 -6.81 -24.05
C SER A 77 -15.08 -7.95 -24.24
N ASP A 78 -14.34 -7.96 -25.35
CA ASP A 78 -13.35 -8.99 -25.66
C ASP A 78 -12.10 -8.89 -24.78
N LEU A 79 -11.81 -7.70 -24.22
CA LEU A 79 -10.74 -7.52 -23.23
C LEU A 79 -11.05 -8.22 -21.90
N ASN A 80 -12.32 -8.47 -21.57
CA ASN A 80 -12.67 -9.20 -20.35
C ASN A 80 -12.20 -10.65 -20.39
N LEU A 81 -12.06 -11.24 -21.59
CA LEU A 81 -11.52 -12.58 -21.79
C LEU A 81 -10.06 -12.67 -21.32
N LEU A 82 -9.29 -11.59 -21.43
CA LEU A 82 -7.91 -11.53 -20.91
C LEU A 82 -7.86 -11.56 -19.37
N GLN A 83 -8.91 -11.08 -18.71
CA GLN A 83 -9.00 -11.08 -17.24
C GLN A 83 -9.31 -12.46 -16.67
N GLU A 84 -9.96 -13.33 -17.45
CA GLU A 84 -10.26 -14.71 -17.06
C GLU A 84 -9.02 -15.62 -17.20
N VAL A 85 -8.19 -15.40 -18.22
CA VAL A 85 -6.97 -16.18 -18.45
C VAL A 85 -5.92 -15.99 -17.32
N GLY A 86 -5.96 -14.87 -16.59
CA GLY A 86 -5.04 -14.57 -15.49
C GLY A 86 -5.48 -15.08 -14.10
N LYS A 87 -6.66 -15.69 -13.96
CA LYS A 87 -7.19 -16.21 -12.69
C LYS A 87 -6.96 -17.72 -12.53
N GLU A 88 -5.73 -18.19 -12.72
CA GLU A 88 -5.33 -19.40 -12.01
C GLU A 88 -5.25 -19.06 -10.52
N GLY A 89 -6.39 -19.23 -9.83
CA GLY A 89 -6.55 -18.88 -8.43
C GLY A 89 -5.43 -19.51 -7.60
N LYS A 90 -4.73 -18.68 -6.82
CA LYS A 90 -3.84 -19.14 -5.75
C LYS A 90 -4.62 -20.16 -4.92
N ARG A 91 -4.30 -21.46 -5.09
CA ARG A 91 -4.93 -22.55 -4.33
C ARG A 91 -4.85 -22.19 -2.85
N LYS A 92 -6.00 -21.91 -2.21
CA LYS A 92 -6.08 -21.76 -0.76
C LYS A 92 -5.56 -23.07 -0.17
N ARG A 93 -4.42 -23.02 0.54
CA ARG A 93 -3.91 -24.18 1.28
C ARG A 93 -4.96 -24.55 2.33
N ASN A 94 -5.47 -25.78 2.28
CA ASN A 94 -6.42 -26.29 3.29
C ASN A 94 -5.72 -26.28 4.65
N VAL A 95 -6.22 -25.43 5.55
CA VAL A 95 -5.75 -25.34 6.93
C VAL A 95 -6.66 -26.22 7.78
N SER A 96 -6.24 -27.46 8.01
CA SER A 96 -6.95 -28.38 8.91
C SER A 96 -6.38 -28.27 10.33
N LYS A 97 -7.27 -28.29 11.33
CA LYS A 97 -6.90 -28.30 12.75
C LYS A 97 -7.00 -29.72 13.28
N HIS A 98 -5.99 -30.16 14.03
CA HIS A 98 -5.92 -31.51 14.60
C HIS A 98 -5.35 -31.46 16.01
N ASN A 99 -5.56 -32.54 16.76
CA ASN A 99 -4.84 -32.81 18.00
C ASN A 99 -3.50 -33.46 17.68
N PHE A 100 -2.41 -32.91 18.18
CA PHE A 100 -1.06 -33.44 18.01
C PHE A 100 -0.53 -33.95 19.35
N GLU A 101 0.21 -35.05 19.36
CA GLU A 101 0.87 -35.60 20.55
C GLU A 101 2.39 -35.63 20.34
N PHE A 102 3.14 -35.09 21.31
CA PHE A 102 4.60 -35.04 21.26
C PHE A 102 5.24 -35.15 22.64
N GLN A 103 6.52 -35.53 22.69
CA GLN A 103 7.28 -35.61 23.94
C GLN A 103 8.18 -34.39 24.14
N THR A 104 8.07 -33.77 25.31
CA THR A 104 8.94 -32.63 25.69
C THR A 104 10.36 -33.11 26.01
N ASN A 105 11.29 -32.16 26.16
CA ASN A 105 12.67 -32.47 26.58
C ASN A 105 12.74 -33.06 27.99
N SER A 106 11.73 -32.81 28.83
CA SER A 106 11.60 -33.38 30.17
C SER A 106 11.12 -34.84 30.16
N GLY A 107 10.70 -35.37 28.99
CA GLY A 107 10.18 -36.73 28.85
C GLY A 107 8.65 -36.85 28.97
N ASP A 108 7.94 -35.74 29.17
CA ASP A 108 6.48 -35.74 29.32
C ASP A 108 5.77 -35.77 27.96
N THR A 109 4.72 -36.59 27.84
CA THR A 109 3.85 -36.62 26.66
C THR A 109 2.79 -35.51 26.76
N VAL A 110 2.78 -34.58 25.81
CA VAL A 110 1.87 -33.43 25.75
C VAL A 110 0.98 -33.51 24.53
N ARG A 111 -0.31 -33.21 24.72
CA ARG A 111 -1.31 -33.08 23.65
C ARG A 111 -1.60 -31.62 23.36
N TRP A 112 -1.54 -31.23 22.09
CA TRP A 112 -1.74 -29.86 21.64
C TRP A 112 -2.71 -29.79 20.45
N PHE A 113 -3.78 -29.01 20.59
CA PHE A 113 -4.70 -28.71 19.48
C PHE A 113 -4.15 -27.56 18.64
N GLY A 114 -3.85 -27.85 17.38
CA GLY A 114 -3.12 -26.93 16.50
C GLY A 114 -3.55 -27.00 15.05
N SER A 115 -2.95 -26.14 14.23
CA SER A 115 -3.13 -26.12 12.79
C SER A 115 -1.94 -26.77 12.09
N THR A 116 -2.18 -27.45 10.96
CA THR A 116 -1.10 -27.99 10.10
C THR A 116 -0.20 -26.90 9.49
N THR A 117 -0.65 -25.64 9.50
CA THR A 117 0.10 -24.46 9.03
C THR A 117 0.07 -23.34 10.08
N GLY A 118 1.23 -22.79 10.43
CA GLY A 118 1.34 -21.68 11.39
C GLY A 118 2.53 -21.80 12.34
N ARG A 119 2.52 -20.98 13.40
CA ARG A 119 3.52 -20.96 14.48
C ARG A 119 3.31 -22.15 15.41
N LEU A 120 4.39 -22.87 15.73
CA LEU A 120 4.38 -24.02 16.61
C LEU A 120 4.79 -23.65 18.04
N PRO A 121 4.31 -24.39 19.05
CA PRO A 121 4.91 -24.38 20.38
C PRO A 121 6.39 -24.75 20.29
N LYS A 122 7.22 -24.09 21.10
CA LYS A 122 8.67 -24.29 21.09
C LYS A 122 9.04 -25.76 21.34
N ASP A 123 8.41 -26.36 22.34
CA ASP A 123 8.68 -27.76 22.70
C ASP A 123 8.28 -28.74 21.59
N PHE A 124 7.27 -28.42 20.79
CA PHE A 124 6.88 -29.25 19.65
C PHE A 124 7.85 -29.09 18.48
N GLN A 125 8.32 -27.86 18.23
CA GLN A 125 9.36 -27.61 17.24
C GLN A 125 10.65 -28.37 17.61
N ASP A 126 11.09 -28.29 18.86
CA ASP A 126 12.26 -29.00 19.37
C ASP A 126 12.10 -30.53 19.24
N TYR A 127 10.89 -31.06 19.47
CA TYR A 127 10.58 -32.48 19.25
C TYR A 127 10.66 -32.89 17.78
N LEU A 128 10.12 -32.09 16.84
CA LEU A 128 10.19 -32.37 15.41
C LEU A 128 11.64 -32.32 14.90
N ASP A 129 12.41 -31.34 15.37
CA ASP A 129 13.82 -31.17 14.99
C ASP A 129 14.68 -32.33 15.54
N ARG A 130 14.36 -32.84 16.75
CA ARG A 130 15.04 -34.01 17.35
C ARG A 130 14.68 -35.33 16.65
N THR A 131 13.41 -35.52 16.28
CA THR A 131 12.90 -36.81 15.77
C THR A 131 12.88 -36.90 14.24
N GLY A 132 13.03 -35.78 13.53
CA GLY A 132 12.91 -35.70 12.08
C GLY A 132 11.50 -35.96 11.55
N LYS A 133 10.50 -36.11 12.43
CA LYS A 133 9.11 -36.38 12.05
C LYS A 133 8.46 -35.13 11.45
N LYS A 134 7.52 -35.35 10.55
CA LYS A 134 6.66 -34.28 10.01
C LYS A 134 5.48 -34.06 10.95
N ARG A 135 4.98 -32.82 10.99
CA ARG A 135 3.85 -32.39 11.82
C ARG A 135 2.64 -33.34 11.71
N ILE A 136 2.33 -33.77 10.48
CA ILE A 136 1.17 -34.63 10.20
C ILE A 136 1.28 -36.03 10.83
N GLU A 137 2.49 -36.51 11.07
CA GLU A 137 2.74 -37.82 11.68
C GLU A 137 2.54 -37.82 13.19
N CYS A 138 2.37 -36.64 13.78
CA CYS A 138 2.09 -36.47 15.20
C CYS A 138 0.61 -36.24 15.47
N VAL A 139 -0.25 -36.26 14.43
CA VAL A 139 -1.69 -36.12 14.57
C VAL A 139 -2.27 -37.38 15.20
N VAL A 140 -3.05 -37.19 16.25
CA VAL A 140 -3.87 -38.24 16.85
C VAL A 140 -5.31 -38.01 16.38
N GLU A 141 -5.88 -39.00 15.68
CA GLU A 141 -7.30 -38.99 15.38
C GLU A 141 -8.09 -39.04 16.70
N SER A 142 -8.99 -38.08 16.87
CA SER A 142 -9.97 -38.12 17.95
C SER A 142 -11.14 -38.93 17.42
N GLU A 143 -11.35 -40.14 17.93
CA GLU A 143 -12.65 -40.82 17.84
C GLU A 143 -13.73 -40.00 18.54
#